data_AF-A0A0N1PA99-F1
#
_entry.id   AF-A0A0N1PA99-F1
#
_cell.length_a   1.000
_cell.length_b   1.000
_cell.length_c   1.000
_cell.angle_alpha   90.00
_cell.angle_beta   90.00
_cell.angle_gamma   90.00
#
_symmetry.space_group_name_H-M   'P 1'
#
loop_
_entity.id
_entity.type
_entity.pdbx_description
1 polymer ?
#
loop_
_entity_poly.entity_id
_entity_poly.type
_entity_poly.pdbx_seq_one_letter_code
_entity_poly.pdbx_strand_id
1 'polypeptide(L)'
;MQRTLRRANIAALYAFVDNNFLNNKRPPIPGGAWPLESLRRKSLADLQQIWLSLIKERNMLSTIKEHYLRHQEELGAMPAPSRLKMVEESMDNVKRVVKERDAEATAEAVRIFKERLAKGVYRYPPGPPPPPGAHDPTSKVKLTLSRRVDPERLREILGRFDVFEEHKGIVDLIVTLPAEVLQRKKDAEQLWQQYTTEKRDVEEYYKWAGSAVKPETASLYDYAVIELAPGVYYGDSTAAEAPAGVEENATTSSSHDDGSTAVADDVLKAAQIPVPPPQTRPPPPRNPLEHIKLQQRSTLSRAVIQLGYFPNITSTPPRYKTPAEVPRPVHPDEIEGPWEVLVTYDAKDGLDYVQSLQLSSIDGATVLSVEAETSAAPQPYAAVDPVYQEAVKREMAQEETLMQWPHVPQWKYEYDMYTRKHLAEVVQHNYSNVVDYMDREVLLTGRSVWESPIDIDPTCGGMKSVPAHAKKPKRYMTHGLGEIGVTDI
;
A
#
# COMPACT_ATOMS: atom_id res chain seq x y z
N MET A 1 40.53 -27.51 58.00
CA MET A 1 39.77 -26.67 57.04
C MET A 1 39.41 -25.34 57.71
N GLN A 2 40.21 -24.30 57.51
CA GLN A 2 39.88 -22.95 57.97
C GLN A 2 38.81 -22.35 57.06
N ARG A 3 37.59 -22.16 57.58
CA ARG A 3 36.57 -21.33 56.93
C ARG A 3 37.01 -19.87 57.05
N THR A 4 37.53 -19.32 55.96
CA THR A 4 37.74 -17.88 55.80
C THR A 4 36.39 -17.18 55.81
N LEU A 5 35.98 -16.68 56.98
CA LEU A 5 34.94 -15.67 57.10
C LEU A 5 35.43 -14.42 56.34
N ARG A 6 35.00 -14.24 55.09
CA ARG A 6 35.14 -12.96 54.40
C ARG A 6 34.45 -11.91 55.28
N ARG A 7 35.21 -11.05 55.96
CA ARG A 7 34.67 -9.84 56.59
C ARG A 7 33.87 -9.11 55.52
N ALA A 8 32.55 -8.98 55.71
CA ALA A 8 31.71 -8.26 54.77
C ALA A 8 32.23 -6.82 54.66
N ASN A 9 32.58 -6.40 53.45
CA ASN A 9 33.02 -5.04 53.21
C ASN A 9 31.81 -4.11 53.41
N ILE A 10 31.82 -3.33 54.51
CA ILE A 10 30.71 -2.44 54.89
C ILE A 10 30.46 -1.39 53.79
N ALA A 11 31.50 -1.01 53.01
CA ALA A 11 31.36 -0.08 51.90
C ALA A 11 30.35 -0.56 50.83
N ALA A 12 30.19 -1.89 50.67
CA ALA A 12 29.19 -2.44 49.78
C ALA A 12 27.76 -2.15 50.26
N LEU A 13 27.53 -2.12 51.58
CA LEU A 13 26.23 -1.75 52.18
C LEU A 13 25.99 -0.25 52.10
N TYR A 14 27.02 0.58 52.32
CA TYR A 14 26.90 2.03 52.15
C TYR A 14 26.47 2.43 50.73
N ALA A 15 26.83 1.65 49.70
CA ALA A 15 26.38 1.92 48.33
C ALA A 15 24.87 1.70 48.10
N PHE A 16 24.16 1.03 49.01
CA PHE A 16 22.70 0.89 48.95
C PHE A 16 21.95 2.05 49.61
N VAL A 17 22.64 2.95 50.31
CA VAL A 17 22.03 4.08 51.01
C VAL A 17 22.54 5.39 50.40
N ASP A 18 21.64 6.32 50.13
CA ASP A 18 21.98 7.63 49.57
C ASP A 18 22.87 8.42 50.58
N ASN A 19 24.03 8.86 50.10
CA ASN A 19 25.01 9.59 50.89
C ASN A 19 24.45 10.93 51.40
N ASN A 20 23.64 11.62 50.59
CA ASN A 20 23.02 12.87 50.99
C ASN A 20 22.03 12.65 52.13
N PHE A 21 21.28 11.54 52.08
CA PHE A 21 20.37 11.16 53.16
C PHE A 21 21.14 10.88 54.47
N LEU A 22 22.21 10.08 54.42
CA LEU A 22 23.04 9.79 55.61
C LEU A 22 23.64 11.05 56.25
N ASN A 23 23.96 12.05 55.44
CA ASN A 23 24.56 13.30 55.87
C ASN A 23 23.52 14.41 56.14
N ASN A 24 22.21 14.09 56.16
CA ASN A 24 21.12 15.05 56.34
C ASN A 24 21.16 16.24 55.36
N LYS A 25 21.58 15.98 54.11
CA LYS A 25 21.63 16.95 53.01
C LYS A 25 20.51 16.68 52.02
N ARG A 26 19.96 17.74 51.41
CA ARG A 26 18.98 17.59 50.32
C ARG A 26 19.66 17.00 49.08
N PRO A 27 19.20 15.87 48.53
CA PRO A 27 19.75 15.32 47.29
C PRO A 27 19.36 16.21 46.10
N PRO A 28 20.31 16.60 45.23
CA PRO A 28 20.01 17.38 44.04
C PRO A 28 19.33 16.52 42.96
N ILE A 29 18.57 17.16 42.08
CA ILE A 29 18.05 16.53 40.86
C ILE A 29 19.19 16.52 39.82
N PRO A 30 19.55 15.36 39.23
CA PRO A 30 20.59 15.27 38.21
C PRO A 30 20.14 15.90 36.89
N GLY A 31 21.08 16.06 35.94
CA GLY A 31 20.83 16.74 34.67
C GLY A 31 19.81 16.07 33.75
N GLY A 32 19.79 14.74 33.64
CA GLY A 32 18.84 14.01 32.79
C GLY A 32 19.15 12.53 32.60
N ALA A 33 18.25 11.84 31.90
CA ALA A 33 18.40 10.44 31.49
C ALA A 33 19.37 10.29 30.31
N TRP A 34 19.87 9.07 30.07
CA TRP A 34 20.66 8.76 28.89
C TRP A 34 19.78 8.77 27.62
N PRO A 35 20.02 9.68 26.65
CA PRO A 35 19.25 9.73 25.43
C PRO A 35 19.69 8.63 24.45
N LEU A 36 18.73 8.14 23.66
CA LEU A 36 18.96 7.08 22.66
C LEU A 36 20.12 7.40 21.70
N GLU A 37 20.22 8.64 21.23
CA GLU A 37 21.25 9.07 20.28
C GLU A 37 22.66 8.96 20.84
N SER A 38 22.83 9.20 22.15
CA SER A 38 24.12 9.02 22.82
C SER A 38 24.45 7.55 23.00
N LEU A 39 23.46 6.72 23.35
CA LEU A 39 23.65 5.29 23.57
C LEU A 39 23.96 4.52 22.27
N ARG A 40 23.40 4.93 21.13
CA ARG A 40 23.72 4.34 19.82
C ARG A 40 25.20 4.40 19.45
N ARG A 41 25.92 5.43 19.94
CA ARG A 41 27.36 5.62 19.71
C ARG A 41 28.25 4.84 20.69
N LYS A 42 27.68 4.17 21.70
CA LYS A 42 28.44 3.43 22.73
C LYS A 42 28.67 1.98 22.33
N SER A 43 29.83 1.43 22.72
CA SER A 43 30.13 0.00 22.51
C SER A 43 29.21 -0.87 23.37
N LEU A 44 29.07 -2.17 23.04
CA LEU A 44 28.31 -3.10 23.88
C LEU A 44 28.89 -3.20 25.29
N ALA A 45 30.23 -3.15 25.42
CA ALA A 45 30.94 -3.16 26.70
C ALA A 45 30.63 -1.91 27.55
N ASP A 46 30.50 -0.74 26.92
CA ASP A 46 30.10 0.48 27.63
C ASP A 46 28.62 0.41 28.03
N LEU A 47 27.75 -0.11 27.16
CA LEU A 47 26.32 -0.25 27.44
C LEU A 47 26.07 -1.17 28.65
N GLN A 48 26.76 -2.30 28.75
CA GLN A 48 26.65 -3.18 29.94
C GLN A 48 27.17 -2.48 31.22
N GLN A 49 28.24 -1.67 31.12
CA GLN A 49 28.80 -0.96 32.27
C GLN A 49 27.86 0.15 32.75
N ILE A 50 27.28 0.90 31.81
CA ILE A 50 26.24 1.88 32.09
C ILE A 50 25.03 1.19 32.73
N TRP A 51 24.57 0.07 32.15
CA TRP A 51 23.46 -0.72 32.68
C TRP A 51 23.68 -1.18 34.13
N LEU A 52 24.86 -1.72 34.45
CA LEU A 52 25.21 -2.12 35.82
C LEU A 52 25.27 -0.92 36.78
N SER A 53 25.69 0.25 36.29
CA SER A 53 25.69 1.48 37.09
C SER A 53 24.26 1.96 37.37
N LEU A 54 23.39 1.92 36.35
CA LEU A 54 21.95 2.24 36.49
C LEU A 54 21.24 1.27 37.43
N ILE A 55 21.57 -0.03 37.40
CA ILE A 55 21.01 -1.01 38.35
C ILE A 55 21.39 -0.66 39.79
N LYS A 56 22.66 -0.32 40.04
CA LYS A 56 23.12 0.06 41.38
C LYS A 56 22.38 1.31 41.89
N GLU A 57 22.28 2.33 41.04
CA GLU A 57 21.52 3.55 41.35
C GLU A 57 20.05 3.25 41.61
N ARG A 58 19.38 2.46 40.76
CA ARG A 58 17.99 2.05 40.94
C ARG A 58 17.79 1.31 42.26
N ASN A 59 18.69 0.41 42.63
CA ASN A 59 18.60 -0.36 43.87
C ASN A 59 18.74 0.57 45.10
N MET A 60 19.67 1.53 45.06
CA MET A 60 19.81 2.54 46.10
C MET A 60 18.55 3.42 46.20
N LEU A 61 18.06 3.96 45.08
CA LEU A 61 16.86 4.79 45.05
C LEU A 61 15.61 4.03 45.51
N SER A 62 15.50 2.74 45.19
CA SER A 62 14.41 1.87 45.66
C SER A 62 14.49 1.66 47.18
N THR A 63 15.69 1.46 47.71
CA THR A 63 15.93 1.35 49.16
C THR A 63 15.51 2.64 49.89
N ILE A 64 15.86 3.80 49.33
CA ILE A 64 15.46 5.09 49.88
C ILE A 64 13.95 5.30 49.76
N LYS A 65 13.35 5.02 48.61
CA LYS A 65 11.90 5.09 48.43
C LYS A 65 11.17 4.24 49.47
N GLU A 66 11.63 3.01 49.67
CA GLU A 66 11.06 2.10 50.69
C GLU A 66 11.24 2.66 52.11
N HIS A 67 12.41 3.24 52.43
CA HIS A 67 12.63 3.85 53.73
C HIS A 67 11.69 5.03 54.01
N TYR A 68 11.48 5.92 53.03
CA TYR A 68 10.53 7.03 53.13
C TYR A 68 9.08 6.55 53.21
N LEU A 69 8.72 5.46 52.53
CA LEU A 69 7.40 4.85 52.65
C LEU A 69 7.17 4.27 54.05
N ARG A 70 8.19 3.63 54.65
CA ARG A 70 8.10 3.08 56.01
C ARG A 70 7.96 4.17 57.09
N HIS A 71 8.58 5.33 56.87
CA HIS A 71 8.61 6.44 57.84
C HIS A 71 7.96 7.70 57.26
N GLN A 72 6.85 7.54 56.53
CA GLN A 72 6.23 8.63 55.78
C GLN A 72 5.73 9.77 56.68
N GLU A 73 5.28 9.44 57.90
CA GLU A 73 4.85 10.44 58.89
C GLU A 73 6.02 11.28 59.43
N GLU A 74 7.19 10.66 59.59
CA GLU A 74 8.39 11.31 60.16
C GLU A 74 9.17 12.10 59.11
N LEU A 75 9.27 11.58 57.89
CA LEU A 75 10.16 12.09 56.84
C LEU A 75 9.44 12.81 55.70
N GLY A 76 8.12 12.65 55.57
CA GLY A 76 7.34 13.18 54.45
C GLY A 76 7.65 12.49 53.12
N ALA A 77 7.51 13.24 52.02
CA ALA A 77 7.75 12.73 50.66
C ALA A 77 9.24 12.62 50.34
N MET A 78 9.61 11.58 49.56
CA MET A 78 10.99 11.40 49.10
C MET A 78 11.46 12.61 48.26
N PRO A 79 12.62 13.20 48.58
CA PRO A 79 13.18 14.28 47.78
C PRO A 79 13.72 13.77 46.43
N ALA A 80 13.51 14.57 45.38
CA ALA A 80 13.93 14.29 44.01
C ALA A 80 13.47 12.90 43.48
N PRO A 81 12.15 12.63 43.44
CA PRO A 81 11.60 11.34 42.98
C PRO A 81 11.79 11.10 41.48
N SER A 82 11.98 12.17 40.69
CA SER A 82 12.24 12.10 39.24
C SER A 82 13.49 11.30 38.86
N ARG A 83 14.43 11.12 39.80
CA ARG A 83 15.62 10.27 39.62
C ARG A 83 15.26 8.84 39.19
N LEU A 84 14.20 8.26 39.77
CA LEU A 84 13.73 6.92 39.42
C LEU A 84 13.28 6.85 37.96
N LYS A 85 12.43 7.80 37.52
CA LYS A 85 11.94 7.89 36.13
C LYS A 85 13.10 8.04 35.15
N MET A 86 14.10 8.88 35.47
CA MET A 86 15.29 9.07 34.61
C MET A 86 16.14 7.79 34.48
N VAL A 87 16.27 7.01 35.56
CA VAL A 87 16.99 5.74 35.56
C VAL A 87 16.23 4.69 34.76
N GLU A 88 14.92 4.57 34.95
CA GLU A 88 14.05 3.66 34.19
C GLU A 88 14.09 3.99 32.69
N GLU A 89 13.93 5.25 32.31
CA GLU A 89 14.04 5.71 30.93
C GLU A 89 15.42 5.38 30.32
N SER A 90 16.50 5.61 31.08
CA SER A 90 17.85 5.26 30.64
C SER A 90 18.00 3.75 30.41
N MET A 91 17.42 2.92 31.28
CA MET A 91 17.44 1.46 31.14
C MET A 91 16.63 1.00 29.93
N ASP A 92 15.43 1.52 29.72
CA ASP A 92 14.60 1.21 28.55
C ASP A 92 15.30 1.63 27.25
N ASN A 93 15.97 2.78 27.25
CA ASN A 93 16.75 3.24 26.11
C ASN A 93 17.95 2.31 25.82
N VAL A 94 18.67 1.84 26.84
CA VAL A 94 19.74 0.83 26.66
C VAL A 94 19.17 -0.46 26.06
N LYS A 95 18.06 -0.97 26.63
CA LYS A 95 17.38 -2.19 26.13
C LYS A 95 16.96 -2.04 24.67
N ARG A 96 16.43 -0.87 24.30
CA ARG A 96 16.03 -0.56 22.93
C ARG A 96 17.22 -0.58 21.97
N VAL A 97 18.35 0.06 22.31
CA VAL A 97 19.55 0.05 21.46
C VAL A 97 20.12 -1.35 21.28
N VAL A 98 20.14 -2.16 22.34
CA VAL A 98 20.57 -3.57 22.26
C VAL A 98 19.64 -4.36 21.34
N LYS A 99 18.31 -4.21 21.51
CA LYS A 99 17.32 -4.87 20.65
C LYS A 99 17.44 -4.47 19.18
N GLU A 100 17.70 -3.19 18.88
CA GLU A 100 17.95 -2.69 17.52
C GLU A 100 19.15 -3.43 16.90
N ARG A 101 20.29 -3.51 17.61
CA ARG A 101 21.50 -4.20 17.15
C ARG A 101 21.32 -5.72 16.98
N ASP A 102 20.66 -6.36 17.95
CA ASP A 102 20.40 -7.80 17.89
C ASP A 102 19.48 -8.16 16.72
N ALA A 103 18.50 -7.30 16.40
CA ALA A 103 17.62 -7.49 15.26
C ALA A 103 18.38 -7.38 13.93
N GLU A 104 19.27 -6.39 13.78
CA GLU A 104 20.15 -6.25 12.60
C GLU A 104 21.07 -7.46 12.43
N ALA A 105 21.74 -7.88 13.50
CA ALA A 105 22.63 -9.05 13.48
C ALA A 105 21.88 -10.34 13.15
N THR A 106 20.67 -10.51 13.69
CA THR A 106 19.81 -11.66 13.41
C THR A 106 19.36 -11.67 11.96
N ALA A 107 18.94 -10.53 11.41
CA ALA A 107 18.51 -10.43 10.02
C ALA A 107 19.65 -10.81 9.04
N GLU A 108 20.87 -10.32 9.30
CA GLU A 108 22.04 -10.66 8.50
C GLU A 108 22.44 -12.14 8.65
N ALA A 109 22.42 -12.67 9.87
CA ALA A 109 22.68 -14.09 10.12
C ALA A 109 21.67 -14.99 9.41
N VAL A 110 20.37 -14.64 9.43
CA VAL A 110 19.31 -15.35 8.72
C VAL A 110 19.52 -15.27 7.20
N ARG A 111 19.92 -14.11 6.65
CA ARG A 111 20.25 -13.96 5.22
C ARG A 111 21.38 -14.89 4.80
N ILE A 112 22.49 -14.89 5.55
CA ILE A 112 23.65 -15.76 5.31
C ILE A 112 23.25 -17.24 5.44
N PHE A 113 22.43 -17.58 6.44
CA PHE A 113 21.95 -18.94 6.63
C PHE A 113 21.07 -19.40 5.45
N LYS A 114 20.13 -18.58 4.99
CA LYS A 114 19.29 -18.86 3.81
C LYS A 114 20.14 -19.04 2.54
N GLU A 115 21.18 -18.24 2.36
CA GLU A 115 22.13 -18.41 1.24
C GLU A 115 22.89 -19.75 1.33
N ARG A 116 23.39 -20.11 2.52
CA ARG A 116 24.07 -21.40 2.75
C ARG A 116 23.13 -22.58 2.57
N LEU A 117 21.87 -22.43 2.97
CA LEU A 117 20.81 -23.42 2.79
C LEU A 117 20.49 -23.62 1.30
N ALA A 118 20.39 -22.54 0.51
CA ALA A 118 20.21 -22.62 -0.94
C ALA A 118 21.39 -23.30 -1.66
N LYS A 119 22.62 -23.10 -1.15
CA LYS A 119 23.82 -23.78 -1.66
C LYS A 119 23.92 -25.26 -1.29
N GLY A 120 23.17 -25.74 -0.29
CA GLY A 120 23.15 -27.16 0.09
C GLY A 120 24.44 -27.67 0.74
N VAL A 121 25.12 -26.83 1.54
CA VAL A 121 26.45 -27.17 2.12
C VAL A 121 26.35 -28.12 3.31
N TYR A 122 25.20 -28.17 4.00
CA TYR A 122 25.03 -28.97 5.20
C TYR A 122 24.72 -30.43 4.87
N ARG A 123 25.41 -31.36 5.54
CA ARG A 123 25.22 -32.80 5.37
C ARG A 123 25.49 -33.53 6.69
N TYR A 124 24.62 -34.48 7.00
CA TYR A 124 24.89 -35.54 7.96
C TYR A 124 24.79 -36.87 7.20
N PRO A 125 25.79 -37.77 7.25
CA PRO A 125 27.04 -37.76 8.04
C PRO A 125 28.07 -36.68 7.62
N PRO A 126 29.08 -36.36 8.46
CA PRO A 126 30.05 -35.31 8.15
C PRO A 126 30.90 -35.66 6.93
N GLY A 127 30.88 -34.79 5.93
CA GLY A 127 31.65 -34.91 4.70
C GLY A 127 31.15 -33.92 3.63
N PRO A 128 31.94 -33.68 2.57
CA PRO A 128 31.48 -32.81 1.48
C PRO A 128 30.26 -33.43 0.77
N PRO A 129 29.30 -32.61 0.30
CA PRO A 129 28.25 -33.11 -0.59
C PRO A 129 28.85 -33.53 -1.94
N PRO A 130 28.19 -34.43 -2.69
CA PRO A 130 28.55 -34.72 -4.06
C PRO A 130 28.56 -33.44 -4.92
N PRO A 131 29.40 -33.36 -5.96
CA PRO A 131 29.44 -32.19 -6.83
C PRO A 131 28.07 -31.93 -7.48
N PRO A 132 27.63 -30.66 -7.57
CA PRO A 132 26.44 -30.27 -8.32
C PRO A 132 26.48 -30.78 -9.77
N GLY A 133 25.35 -31.24 -10.30
CA GLY A 133 25.23 -31.75 -11.68
C GLY A 133 25.72 -33.19 -11.91
N ALA A 134 26.40 -33.82 -10.95
CA ALA A 134 26.74 -35.25 -11.06
C ALA A 134 25.51 -36.16 -10.91
N HIS A 135 24.47 -35.68 -10.24
CA HIS A 135 23.19 -36.38 -10.05
C HIS A 135 22.12 -35.98 -11.07
N ASP A 136 22.40 -35.02 -11.95
CA ASP A 136 21.45 -34.52 -12.95
C ASP A 136 21.72 -35.22 -14.30
N PRO A 137 21.01 -36.31 -14.64
CA PRO A 137 21.04 -36.87 -16.00
C PRO A 137 20.20 -36.06 -16.99
N THR A 138 19.43 -35.08 -16.50
CA THR A 138 18.44 -34.34 -17.29
C THR A 138 19.04 -33.18 -18.06
N SER A 139 18.45 -32.82 -19.21
CA SER A 139 18.78 -31.59 -19.94
C SER A 139 17.56 -30.68 -20.07
N LYS A 140 17.79 -29.36 -20.03
CA LYS A 140 16.74 -28.36 -20.21
C LYS A 140 16.92 -27.64 -21.55
N VAL A 141 15.89 -27.68 -22.37
CA VAL A 141 15.86 -27.04 -23.69
C VAL A 141 14.83 -25.92 -23.66
N LYS A 142 15.27 -24.72 -24.02
CA LYS A 142 14.42 -23.54 -24.19
C LYS A 142 14.08 -23.39 -25.67
N LEU A 143 12.80 -23.45 -26.00
CA LEU A 143 12.27 -23.16 -27.32
C LEU A 143 11.54 -21.82 -27.30
N THR A 144 11.82 -20.96 -28.27
CA THR A 144 11.10 -19.70 -28.45
C THR A 144 10.13 -19.84 -29.61
N LEU A 145 8.82 -19.74 -29.35
CA LEU A 145 7.75 -19.87 -30.34
C LEU A 145 7.10 -18.51 -30.59
N SER A 146 6.60 -18.24 -31.80
CA SER A 146 5.87 -16.99 -32.09
C SER A 146 4.45 -16.93 -31.55
N ARG A 147 3.85 -18.09 -31.26
CA ARG A 147 2.46 -18.23 -30.78
C ARG A 147 2.38 -19.24 -29.65
N ARG A 148 1.31 -19.15 -28.87
CA ARG A 148 0.99 -20.16 -27.86
C ARG A 148 0.59 -21.46 -28.55
N VAL A 149 1.25 -22.55 -28.17
CA VAL A 149 0.88 -23.92 -28.55
C VAL A 149 0.49 -24.66 -27.29
N ASP A 150 -0.48 -25.55 -27.40
CA ASP A 150 -0.94 -26.34 -26.26
C ASP A 150 0.18 -27.25 -25.73
N PRO A 151 0.33 -27.36 -24.40
CA PRO A 151 1.43 -28.10 -23.80
C PRO A 151 1.38 -29.61 -24.09
N GLU A 152 0.19 -30.19 -24.22
CA GLU A 152 0.01 -31.60 -24.60
C GLU A 152 0.52 -31.86 -26.01
N ARG A 153 0.19 -30.94 -26.93
CA ARG A 153 0.63 -31.01 -28.31
C ARG A 153 2.14 -30.87 -28.43
N LEU A 154 2.74 -29.96 -27.65
CA LEU A 154 4.19 -29.84 -27.56
C LEU A 154 4.83 -31.12 -27.00
N ARG A 155 4.23 -31.77 -25.99
CA ARG A 155 4.72 -33.06 -25.46
C ARG A 155 4.66 -34.18 -26.49
N GLU A 156 3.66 -34.20 -27.38
CA GLU A 156 3.59 -35.19 -28.45
C GLU A 156 4.70 -35.03 -29.48
N ILE A 157 4.95 -33.79 -29.91
CA ILE A 157 5.89 -33.46 -30.99
C ILE A 157 7.34 -33.52 -30.51
N LEU A 158 7.59 -33.00 -29.32
CA LEU A 158 8.91 -32.97 -28.70
C LEU A 158 9.22 -34.28 -27.95
N GLY A 159 8.24 -35.19 -27.84
CA GLY A 159 8.42 -36.49 -27.23
C GLY A 159 9.41 -37.34 -28.01
N ARG A 160 10.21 -38.12 -27.28
CA ARG A 160 11.11 -39.12 -27.86
C ARG A 160 10.33 -40.28 -28.47
N PHE A 161 10.66 -40.63 -29.71
CA PHE A 161 10.02 -41.74 -30.42
C PHE A 161 10.56 -43.13 -29.99
N ASP A 162 11.75 -43.17 -29.40
CA ASP A 162 12.43 -44.37 -28.92
C ASP A 162 12.06 -44.76 -27.48
N VAL A 163 11.41 -43.85 -26.74
CA VAL A 163 10.97 -44.08 -25.36
C VAL A 163 9.51 -44.57 -25.35
N PHE A 164 9.31 -45.84 -24.99
CA PHE A 164 7.99 -46.47 -24.87
C PHE A 164 7.35 -46.23 -23.49
N GLU A 165 7.24 -44.96 -23.10
CA GLU A 165 6.60 -44.53 -21.85
C GLU A 165 5.64 -43.37 -22.14
N GLU A 166 4.61 -43.19 -21.31
CA GLU A 166 3.59 -42.13 -21.53
C GLU A 166 4.20 -40.73 -21.61
N HIS A 167 5.25 -40.48 -20.82
CA HIS A 167 5.93 -39.19 -20.76
C HIS A 167 6.93 -38.96 -21.92
N LYS A 168 7.18 -39.97 -22.78
CA LYS A 168 8.04 -39.88 -23.97
C LYS A 168 9.40 -39.20 -23.71
N GLY A 169 10.03 -39.48 -22.57
CA GLY A 169 11.32 -38.89 -22.18
C GLY A 169 11.29 -37.41 -21.76
N ILE A 170 10.10 -36.81 -21.59
CA ILE A 170 9.91 -35.44 -21.07
C ILE A 170 9.45 -35.49 -19.61
N VAL A 171 10.24 -34.93 -18.70
CA VAL A 171 9.91 -34.82 -17.26
C VAL A 171 8.89 -33.71 -17.02
N ASP A 172 9.17 -32.51 -17.55
CA ASP A 172 8.32 -31.35 -17.36
C ASP A 172 8.35 -30.42 -18.58
N LEU A 173 7.25 -29.69 -18.80
CA LEU A 173 7.10 -28.74 -19.89
C LEU A 173 6.35 -27.51 -19.36
N ILE A 174 7.03 -26.37 -19.31
CA ILE A 174 6.49 -25.11 -18.82
C ILE A 174 6.46 -24.10 -19.96
N VAL A 175 5.29 -23.53 -20.23
CA VAL A 175 5.09 -22.47 -21.23
C VAL A 175 4.97 -21.14 -20.51
N THR A 176 5.88 -20.20 -20.78
CA THR A 176 5.93 -18.90 -20.11
C THR A 176 6.01 -17.75 -21.11
N LEU A 177 5.55 -16.57 -20.68
CA LEU A 177 5.74 -15.32 -21.41
C LEU A 177 6.90 -14.54 -20.78
N PRO A 178 7.84 -14.01 -21.58
CA PRO A 178 8.85 -13.10 -21.09
C PRO A 178 8.25 -11.89 -20.38
N ALA A 179 8.91 -11.41 -19.33
CA ALA A 179 8.43 -10.27 -18.54
C ALA A 179 8.21 -9.01 -19.38
N GLU A 180 9.06 -8.77 -20.39
CA GLU A 180 8.93 -7.65 -21.32
C GLU A 180 7.63 -7.72 -22.14
N VAL A 181 7.29 -8.91 -22.67
CA VAL A 181 6.06 -9.14 -23.44
C VAL A 181 4.84 -9.03 -22.54
N LEU A 182 4.92 -9.57 -21.31
CA LEU A 182 3.84 -9.47 -20.33
C LEU A 182 3.53 -8.02 -19.98
N GLN A 183 4.54 -7.16 -19.83
CA GLN A 183 4.33 -5.73 -19.62
C GLN A 183 3.72 -5.07 -20.87
N ARG A 184 4.25 -5.36 -22.07
CA ARG A 184 3.66 -4.84 -23.32
C ARG A 184 2.19 -5.23 -23.50
N LYS A 185 1.79 -6.45 -23.13
CA LYS A 185 0.37 -6.86 -23.14
C LYS A 185 -0.46 -6.09 -22.12
N LYS A 186 0.05 -5.86 -20.91
CA LYS A 186 -0.63 -5.03 -19.89
C LYS A 186 -0.81 -3.58 -20.36
N ASP A 187 0.23 -3.01 -20.98
CA ASP A 187 0.17 -1.65 -21.52
C ASP A 187 -0.83 -1.58 -22.69
N ALA A 188 -0.82 -2.57 -23.58
CA ALA A 188 -1.79 -2.67 -24.68
C ALA A 188 -3.24 -2.82 -24.17
N GLU A 189 -3.46 -3.59 -23.09
CA GLU A 189 -4.78 -3.75 -22.48
C GLU A 189 -5.27 -2.42 -21.89
N GLN A 190 -4.39 -1.69 -21.19
CA GLN A 190 -4.70 -0.36 -20.68
C GLN A 190 -5.04 0.62 -21.81
N LEU A 191 -4.26 0.63 -22.89
CA LEU A 191 -4.53 1.45 -24.07
C LEU A 191 -5.84 1.05 -24.76
N TRP A 192 -6.13 -0.25 -24.81
CA TRP A 192 -7.38 -0.76 -25.39
C TRP A 192 -8.61 -0.35 -24.56
N GLN A 193 -8.51 -0.39 -23.23
CA GLN A 193 -9.55 0.11 -22.33
C GLN A 193 -9.75 1.62 -22.48
N GLN A 194 -8.67 2.39 -22.59
CA GLN A 194 -8.72 3.82 -22.87
C GLN A 194 -9.39 4.11 -24.22
N TYR A 195 -8.97 3.41 -25.28
CA TYR A 195 -9.56 3.51 -26.62
C TYR A 195 -11.05 3.18 -26.61
N THR A 196 -11.44 2.09 -25.96
CA THR A 196 -12.85 1.65 -25.89
C THR A 196 -13.70 2.69 -25.15
N THR A 197 -13.15 3.27 -24.09
CA THR A 197 -13.81 4.36 -23.34
C THR A 197 -13.93 5.61 -24.19
N GLU A 198 -12.85 6.08 -24.82
CA GLU A 198 -12.84 7.29 -25.66
C GLU A 198 -13.75 7.14 -26.88
N LYS A 199 -13.75 5.97 -27.53
CA LYS A 199 -14.65 5.68 -28.65
C LYS A 199 -16.12 5.76 -28.23
N ARG A 200 -16.47 5.19 -27.09
CA ARG A 200 -17.83 5.26 -26.52
C ARG A 200 -18.19 6.71 -26.16
N ASP A 201 -17.28 7.45 -25.55
CA ASP A 201 -17.50 8.84 -25.15
C ASP A 201 -17.73 9.75 -26.38
N VAL A 202 -16.96 9.56 -27.47
CA VAL A 202 -17.15 10.27 -28.76
C VAL A 202 -18.52 9.94 -29.37
N GLU A 203 -18.88 8.65 -29.39
CA GLU A 203 -20.17 8.19 -29.92
C GLU A 203 -21.33 8.79 -29.12
N GLU A 204 -21.29 8.72 -27.79
CA GLU A 204 -22.34 9.25 -26.91
C GLU A 204 -22.46 10.78 -26.98
N TYR A 205 -21.33 11.50 -27.08
CA TYR A 205 -21.31 12.97 -27.17
C TYR A 205 -21.93 13.47 -28.48
N TYR A 206 -21.51 12.94 -29.63
CA TYR A 206 -21.97 13.38 -30.95
C TYR A 206 -23.28 12.74 -31.41
N LYS A 207 -23.81 11.76 -30.67
CA LYS A 207 -25.15 11.20 -30.90
C LYS A 207 -26.23 12.28 -30.97
N TRP A 208 -26.07 13.38 -30.23
CA TRP A 208 -27.06 14.46 -30.10
C TRP A 208 -26.81 15.66 -31.01
N ALA A 209 -25.56 15.91 -31.42
CA ALA A 209 -25.17 17.10 -32.20
C ALA A 209 -25.33 16.94 -33.72
N GLY A 210 -25.80 15.78 -34.18
CA GLY A 210 -25.74 15.42 -35.60
C GLY A 210 -24.33 15.00 -36.00
N SER A 211 -24.23 14.01 -36.88
CA SER A 211 -22.96 13.51 -37.43
C SER A 211 -23.02 13.62 -38.94
N ALA A 212 -21.88 13.58 -39.63
CA ALA A 212 -21.82 13.61 -41.09
C ALA A 212 -22.70 12.54 -41.79
N VAL A 213 -23.10 11.49 -41.06
CA VAL A 213 -23.92 10.36 -41.55
C VAL A 213 -25.43 10.50 -41.26
N LYS A 214 -25.84 11.36 -40.32
CA LYS A 214 -27.25 11.64 -40.03
C LYS A 214 -27.49 13.15 -40.06
N PRO A 215 -28.29 13.67 -41.01
CA PRO A 215 -28.54 15.10 -41.11
C PRO A 215 -29.15 15.62 -39.81
N GLU A 216 -28.83 16.88 -39.52
CA GLU A 216 -29.26 17.65 -38.35
C GLU A 216 -30.79 17.63 -38.25
N THR A 217 -31.32 16.69 -37.48
CA THR A 217 -32.76 16.63 -37.22
C THR A 217 -33.00 17.41 -35.95
N ALA A 218 -33.64 18.56 -36.11
CA ALA A 218 -34.14 19.33 -34.98
C ALA A 218 -35.01 18.40 -34.11
N SER A 219 -34.78 18.42 -32.80
CA SER A 219 -35.56 17.63 -31.87
C SER A 219 -36.99 18.18 -31.82
N LEU A 220 -37.98 17.32 -31.55
CA LEU A 220 -39.34 17.77 -31.28
C LEU A 220 -39.38 18.81 -30.13
N TYR A 221 -38.46 18.67 -29.16
CA TYR A 221 -38.37 19.55 -28.01
C TYR A 221 -37.68 20.90 -28.29
N ASP A 222 -36.96 21.03 -29.41
CA ASP A 222 -36.39 22.32 -29.82
C ASP A 222 -37.51 23.29 -30.26
N TYR A 223 -38.65 22.77 -30.72
CA TYR A 223 -39.86 23.53 -31.09
C TYR A 223 -40.89 23.61 -29.94
N ALA A 224 -40.47 23.34 -28.70
CA ALA A 224 -41.38 23.46 -27.57
C ALA A 224 -41.89 24.90 -27.42
N VAL A 225 -43.20 25.04 -27.25
CA VAL A 225 -43.84 26.35 -27.08
C VAL A 225 -43.47 26.88 -25.70
N ILE A 226 -42.66 27.94 -25.66
CA ILE A 226 -42.22 28.60 -24.44
C ILE A 226 -42.69 30.06 -24.49
N GLU A 227 -43.53 30.47 -23.55
CA GLU A 227 -43.93 31.86 -23.41
C GLU A 227 -42.79 32.65 -22.76
N LEU A 228 -42.15 33.56 -23.51
CA LEU A 228 -41.03 34.36 -23.01
C LEU A 228 -41.53 35.62 -22.29
N ALA A 229 -42.63 36.18 -22.79
CA ALA A 229 -43.34 37.30 -22.21
C ALA A 229 -44.84 37.15 -22.54
N PRO A 230 -45.75 37.81 -21.80
CA PRO A 230 -47.19 37.70 -22.05
C PRO A 230 -47.53 37.95 -23.53
N GLY A 231 -48.01 36.90 -24.22
CA GLY A 231 -48.38 36.97 -25.63
C GLY A 231 -47.23 36.94 -26.65
N VAL A 232 -46.00 36.62 -26.22
CA VAL A 232 -44.83 36.42 -27.08
C VAL A 232 -44.29 35.01 -26.84
N TYR A 233 -44.49 34.12 -27.82
CA TYR A 233 -44.01 32.75 -27.75
C TYR A 233 -42.70 32.58 -28.52
N TYR A 234 -41.85 31.71 -27.98
CA TYR A 234 -40.66 31.25 -28.64
C TYR A 234 -41.01 30.55 -29.97
N GLY A 235 -40.48 31.06 -31.08
CA GLY A 235 -40.79 30.59 -32.44
C GLY A 235 -41.81 31.44 -33.21
N ASP A 236 -42.48 32.42 -32.60
CA ASP A 236 -43.43 33.30 -33.33
C ASP A 236 -42.74 34.16 -34.42
N SER A 237 -41.41 34.32 -34.36
CA SER A 237 -40.61 35.06 -35.34
C SER A 237 -40.26 34.28 -36.61
N THR A 238 -40.56 32.98 -36.71
CA THR A 238 -40.17 32.13 -37.86
C THR A 238 -41.27 31.98 -38.93
N ALA A 239 -42.42 32.64 -38.77
CA ALA A 239 -43.53 32.58 -39.72
C ALA A 239 -43.58 33.78 -40.67
N ALA A 240 -42.59 33.92 -41.55
CA ALA A 240 -42.75 34.70 -42.77
C ALA A 240 -41.91 34.12 -43.92
N GLU A 241 -42.64 33.66 -44.95
CA GLU A 241 -42.19 33.24 -46.30
C GLU A 241 -42.07 31.73 -46.57
N ALA A 242 -43.24 31.09 -46.78
CA ALA A 242 -43.37 29.98 -47.72
C ALA A 242 -44.00 30.52 -49.02
N PRO A 243 -43.39 30.37 -50.22
CA PRO A 243 -44.03 30.78 -51.46
C PRO A 243 -45.07 29.71 -51.85
N ALA A 244 -46.35 30.06 -51.76
CA ALA A 244 -47.42 29.25 -52.33
C ALA A 244 -47.46 29.44 -53.86
N GLY A 245 -46.84 28.52 -54.60
CA GLY A 245 -47.02 28.40 -56.05
C GLY A 245 -48.36 27.76 -56.38
N VAL A 246 -49.24 28.51 -57.04
CA VAL A 246 -50.44 28.02 -57.72
C VAL A 246 -50.04 27.71 -59.17
N GLU A 247 -50.34 26.50 -59.65
CA GLU A 247 -50.19 26.10 -61.05
C GLU A 247 -51.21 26.83 -61.95
N GLU A 248 -50.75 27.46 -63.03
CA GLU A 248 -51.41 27.44 -64.35
C GLU A 248 -50.41 27.77 -65.48
N ASN A 249 -50.55 27.05 -66.59
CA ASN A 249 -49.65 26.87 -67.76
C ASN A 249 -49.04 28.13 -68.42
N ALA A 250 -47.76 28.05 -68.84
CA ALA A 250 -47.35 28.03 -70.27
C ALA A 250 -45.81 28.10 -70.48
N THR A 251 -45.35 27.37 -71.51
CA THR A 251 -44.01 27.25 -72.14
C THR A 251 -43.17 28.52 -72.31
N THR A 252 -41.88 28.52 -71.93
CA THR A 252 -40.68 28.47 -72.81
C THR A 252 -39.36 28.83 -72.09
N SER A 253 -38.34 28.01 -72.34
CA SER A 253 -36.88 28.26 -72.39
C SER A 253 -36.09 28.85 -71.21
N SER A 254 -35.00 28.12 -70.91
CA SER A 254 -33.63 28.54 -70.61
C SER A 254 -33.10 28.32 -69.18
N SER A 255 -32.08 27.46 -69.16
CA SER A 255 -31.03 27.23 -68.16
C SER A 255 -30.73 28.37 -67.18
N HIS A 256 -30.63 28.05 -65.88
CA HIS A 256 -29.40 28.21 -65.10
C HIS A 256 -29.47 27.34 -63.83
N ASP A 257 -28.34 26.69 -63.58
CA ASP A 257 -28.00 25.86 -62.43
C ASP A 257 -27.55 26.81 -61.31
N ASP A 258 -28.17 26.78 -60.12
CA ASP A 258 -27.61 27.42 -58.93
C ASP A 258 -28.20 26.90 -57.61
N GLY A 259 -27.31 26.32 -56.79
CA GLY A 259 -27.22 26.53 -55.35
C GLY A 259 -28.42 26.20 -54.45
N SER A 260 -28.29 25.09 -53.72
CA SER A 260 -29.12 24.68 -52.58
C SER A 260 -29.51 25.83 -51.62
N THR A 261 -30.81 26.05 -51.47
CA THR A 261 -31.45 26.96 -50.51
C THR A 261 -31.36 26.42 -49.09
N ALA A 262 -30.48 26.99 -48.26
CA ALA A 262 -30.56 26.85 -46.81
C ALA A 262 -31.55 27.89 -46.28
N VAL A 263 -32.75 27.44 -45.91
CA VAL A 263 -33.73 28.26 -45.18
C VAL A 263 -33.15 28.53 -43.79
N ALA A 264 -32.97 29.80 -43.43
CA ALA A 264 -32.54 30.19 -42.09
C ALA A 264 -33.68 29.95 -41.10
N ASP A 265 -33.72 28.75 -40.51
CA ASP A 265 -34.63 28.40 -39.44
C ASP A 265 -34.08 29.01 -38.14
N ASP A 266 -34.70 30.08 -37.63
CA ASP A 266 -34.23 30.93 -36.52
C ASP A 266 -34.46 30.27 -35.13
N VAL A 267 -34.61 28.93 -35.09
CA VAL A 267 -34.86 28.13 -33.90
C VAL A 267 -33.53 27.73 -33.24
N LEU A 268 -33.42 27.97 -31.93
CA LEU A 268 -32.26 27.59 -31.11
C LEU A 268 -32.29 26.09 -30.85
N LYS A 269 -31.46 25.36 -31.58
CA LYS A 269 -31.27 23.92 -31.37
C LYS A 269 -30.36 23.69 -30.16
N ALA A 270 -30.84 22.95 -29.15
CA ALA A 270 -30.09 22.77 -27.91
C ALA A 270 -28.68 22.18 -28.11
N ALA A 271 -28.52 21.28 -29.10
CA ALA A 271 -27.24 20.63 -29.40
C ALA A 271 -26.22 21.54 -30.13
N GLN A 272 -26.64 22.69 -30.66
CA GLN A 272 -25.78 23.65 -31.36
C GLN A 272 -25.37 24.83 -30.47
N ILE A 273 -25.89 24.90 -29.24
CA ILE A 273 -25.52 25.94 -28.28
C ILE A 273 -24.03 25.78 -27.93
N PRO A 274 -23.22 26.85 -28.04
CA PRO A 274 -21.82 26.78 -27.67
C PRO A 274 -21.66 26.49 -26.18
N VAL A 275 -21.05 25.34 -25.86
CA VAL A 275 -20.85 24.88 -24.48
C VAL A 275 -19.64 25.60 -23.87
N PRO A 276 -19.77 26.24 -22.70
CA PRO A 276 -18.64 26.85 -22.01
C PRO A 276 -17.68 25.78 -21.48
N PRO A 277 -16.36 26.07 -21.37
CA PRO A 277 -15.39 25.12 -20.86
C PRO A 277 -15.69 24.74 -19.40
N PRO A 278 -15.34 23.50 -18.97
CA PRO A 278 -15.57 23.07 -17.60
C PRO A 278 -14.81 23.95 -16.61
N GLN A 279 -15.51 24.47 -15.62
CA GLN A 279 -14.88 25.26 -14.58
C GLN A 279 -14.13 24.36 -13.60
N THR A 280 -12.85 24.67 -13.39
CA THR A 280 -12.05 24.07 -12.33
C THR A 280 -12.11 24.94 -11.08
N ARG A 281 -11.53 24.45 -9.97
CA ARG A 281 -11.46 25.25 -8.74
C ARG A 281 -10.70 26.55 -9.02
N PRO A 282 -11.23 27.71 -8.59
CA PRO A 282 -10.54 28.96 -8.80
C PRO A 282 -9.17 28.92 -8.11
N PRO A 283 -8.14 29.56 -8.70
CA PRO A 283 -6.84 29.63 -8.06
C PRO A 283 -6.96 30.32 -6.70
N PRO A 284 -6.14 29.94 -5.72
CA PRO A 284 -6.19 30.55 -4.40
C PRO A 284 -5.89 32.06 -4.48
N PRO A 285 -6.52 32.88 -3.63
CA PRO A 285 -6.29 34.32 -3.62
C PRO A 285 -4.84 34.63 -3.22
N ARG A 286 -4.29 35.73 -3.74
CA ARG A 286 -2.91 36.16 -3.42
C ARG A 286 -2.74 36.54 -1.94
N ASN A 287 -3.80 37.03 -1.30
CA ASN A 287 -3.77 37.38 0.11
C ASN A 287 -3.79 36.09 0.97
N PRO A 288 -2.76 35.85 1.81
CA PRO A 288 -2.69 34.64 2.64
C PRO A 288 -3.87 34.45 3.59
N LEU A 289 -4.40 35.54 4.17
CA LEU A 289 -5.54 35.49 5.08
C LEU A 289 -6.80 35.01 4.36
N GLU A 290 -7.08 35.58 3.18
CA GLU A 290 -8.22 35.16 2.36
C GLU A 290 -8.05 33.73 1.86
N HIS A 291 -6.82 33.29 1.59
CA HIS A 291 -6.55 31.91 1.21
C HIS A 291 -6.85 30.93 2.35
N ILE A 292 -6.40 31.24 3.58
CA ILE A 292 -6.69 30.43 4.76
C ILE A 292 -8.20 30.38 5.02
N LYS A 293 -8.90 31.52 4.95
CA LYS A 293 -10.36 31.57 5.07
C LYS A 293 -11.04 30.67 4.03
N LEU A 294 -10.60 30.70 2.77
CA LEU A 294 -11.12 29.84 1.71
C LEU A 294 -10.87 28.35 1.99
N GLN A 295 -9.71 27.99 2.57
CA GLN A 295 -9.40 26.61 2.93
C GLN A 295 -10.24 26.10 4.12
N GLN A 296 -10.54 26.97 5.08
CA GLN A 296 -11.34 26.65 6.27
C GLN A 296 -12.84 26.49 5.98
N ARG A 297 -13.31 26.97 4.82
CA ARG A 297 -14.70 26.79 4.38
C ARG A 297 -15.07 25.31 4.29
N SER A 298 -16.34 25.01 4.59
CA SER A 298 -16.92 23.68 4.48
C SER A 298 -16.81 23.11 3.06
N THR A 299 -16.78 21.79 2.95
CA THR A 299 -16.77 21.06 1.66
C THR A 299 -17.89 21.51 0.72
N LEU A 300 -19.10 21.77 1.25
CA LEU A 300 -20.24 22.24 0.44
C LEU A 300 -19.99 23.63 -0.13
N SER A 301 -19.53 24.58 0.70
CA SER A 301 -19.21 25.95 0.27
C SER A 301 -17.97 26.04 -0.64
N ARG A 302 -17.15 24.99 -0.69
CA ARG A 302 -16.00 24.85 -1.59
C ARG A 302 -16.35 24.15 -2.91
N ALA A 303 -17.57 23.61 -3.05
CA ALA A 303 -18.02 23.02 -4.30
C ALA A 303 -18.10 24.09 -5.39
N VAL A 304 -17.61 23.77 -6.59
CA VAL A 304 -17.67 24.67 -7.75
C VAL A 304 -19.05 24.53 -8.40
N ILE A 305 -19.73 25.64 -8.64
CA ILE A 305 -21.04 25.67 -9.29
C ILE A 305 -20.89 26.37 -10.64
N GLN A 306 -21.26 25.69 -11.73
CA GLN A 306 -21.26 26.26 -13.09
C GLN A 306 -22.67 26.31 -13.68
N LEU A 307 -23.40 25.19 -13.69
CA LEU A 307 -24.77 25.12 -14.24
C LEU A 307 -25.87 25.16 -13.17
N GLY A 308 -25.55 24.84 -11.91
CA GLY A 308 -26.51 24.80 -10.79
C GLY A 308 -27.33 23.51 -10.66
N TYR A 309 -27.52 22.77 -11.76
CA TYR A 309 -28.20 21.46 -11.80
C TYR A 309 -27.27 20.39 -12.39
N PHE A 310 -27.61 19.11 -12.27
CA PHE A 310 -26.82 18.01 -12.85
C PHE A 310 -26.58 18.22 -14.37
N PRO A 311 -25.35 18.01 -14.89
CA PRO A 311 -24.14 17.48 -14.25
C PRO A 311 -23.30 18.51 -13.46
N ASN A 312 -23.81 19.73 -13.30
CA ASN A 312 -23.21 20.93 -12.69
C ASN A 312 -22.00 21.49 -13.44
N ILE A 313 -21.05 20.65 -13.83
CA ILE A 313 -19.89 21.00 -14.65
C ILE A 313 -20.11 20.49 -16.07
N THR A 314 -19.80 21.30 -17.08
CA THR A 314 -19.92 20.89 -18.49
C THR A 314 -18.94 19.76 -18.81
N SER A 315 -19.33 18.83 -19.67
CA SER A 315 -18.42 17.79 -20.17
C SER A 315 -17.31 18.40 -21.02
N THR A 316 -16.09 17.87 -20.92
CA THR A 316 -15.02 18.20 -21.86
C THR A 316 -15.37 17.67 -23.25
N PRO A 317 -15.32 18.48 -24.31
CA PRO A 317 -15.54 17.97 -25.66
C PRO A 317 -14.44 16.95 -25.99
N PRO A 318 -14.80 15.79 -26.57
CA PRO A 318 -13.82 14.78 -26.95
C PRO A 318 -12.90 15.29 -28.06
N ARG A 319 -11.73 14.67 -28.20
CA ARG A 319 -10.70 15.10 -29.17
C ARG A 319 -11.08 14.83 -30.62
N TYR A 320 -11.88 13.80 -30.86
CA TYR A 320 -12.28 13.30 -32.17
C TYR A 320 -13.77 13.56 -32.41
N LYS A 321 -14.18 13.76 -33.66
CA LYS A 321 -15.59 14.04 -34.01
C LYS A 321 -16.38 12.79 -34.37
N THR A 322 -15.70 11.77 -34.88
CA THR A 322 -16.32 10.50 -35.25
C THR A 322 -15.61 9.32 -34.58
N PRO A 323 -16.34 8.25 -34.23
CA PRO A 323 -15.72 7.05 -33.64
C PRO A 323 -14.68 6.37 -34.53
N ALA A 324 -14.71 6.64 -35.85
CA ALA A 324 -13.75 6.11 -36.82
C ALA A 324 -12.43 6.90 -36.85
N GLU A 325 -12.42 8.17 -36.43
CA GLU A 325 -11.20 8.99 -36.32
C GLU A 325 -10.35 8.61 -35.10
N VAL A 326 -10.95 7.97 -34.08
CA VAL A 326 -10.23 7.54 -32.88
C VAL A 326 -9.21 6.46 -33.28
N PRO A 327 -7.91 6.68 -33.06
CA PRO A 327 -6.87 5.75 -33.51
C PRO A 327 -7.00 4.43 -32.75
N ARG A 328 -7.18 3.34 -33.49
CA ARG A 328 -7.25 1.99 -32.91
C ARG A 328 -5.85 1.55 -32.46
N PRO A 329 -5.60 1.32 -31.16
CA PRO A 329 -4.34 0.73 -30.71
C PRO A 329 -4.29 -0.77 -31.04
N VAL A 330 -3.12 -1.37 -30.85
CA VAL A 330 -2.94 -2.82 -30.99
C VAL A 330 -3.70 -3.55 -29.88
N HIS A 331 -4.49 -4.56 -30.23
CA HIS A 331 -5.20 -5.37 -29.24
C HIS A 331 -4.21 -6.31 -28.51
N PRO A 332 -4.36 -6.61 -27.20
CA PRO A 332 -3.46 -7.51 -26.48
C PRO A 332 -3.32 -8.91 -27.10
N ASP A 333 -4.38 -9.39 -27.75
CA ASP A 333 -4.37 -10.68 -28.45
C ASP A 333 -3.64 -10.63 -29.80
N GLU A 334 -3.51 -9.45 -30.43
CA GLU A 334 -2.70 -9.29 -31.64
C GLU A 334 -1.20 -9.39 -31.32
N ILE A 335 -0.83 -9.08 -30.08
CA ILE A 335 0.53 -9.30 -29.57
C ILE A 335 0.59 -10.75 -29.10
N GLU A 336 0.76 -11.69 -30.02
CA GLU A 336 0.95 -13.09 -29.68
C GLU A 336 2.26 -13.27 -28.89
N GLY A 337 3.32 -12.56 -29.33
CA GLY A 337 4.62 -12.41 -28.67
C GLY A 337 5.45 -13.71 -28.64
N PRO A 338 6.78 -13.63 -28.45
CA PRO A 338 7.56 -14.84 -28.28
C PRO A 338 7.17 -15.55 -26.97
N TRP A 339 6.75 -16.80 -27.08
CA TRP A 339 6.50 -17.71 -25.97
C TRP A 339 7.74 -18.55 -25.71
N GLU A 340 8.15 -18.65 -24.45
CA GLU A 340 9.28 -19.46 -24.04
C GLU A 340 8.75 -20.79 -23.49
N VAL A 341 9.09 -21.88 -24.17
CA VAL A 341 8.79 -23.24 -23.76
C VAL A 341 10.05 -23.85 -23.17
N LEU A 342 10.02 -24.16 -21.88
CA LEU A 342 11.09 -24.85 -21.17
C LEU A 342 10.72 -26.32 -21.07
N VAL A 343 11.48 -27.18 -21.77
CA VAL A 343 11.30 -28.63 -21.78
C VAL A 343 12.44 -29.26 -21.01
N THR A 344 12.11 -30.06 -20.00
CA THR A 344 13.08 -30.85 -19.24
C THR A 344 13.05 -32.29 -19.75
N TYR A 345 14.11 -32.73 -20.40
CA TYR A 345 14.29 -34.10 -20.86
C TYR A 345 14.97 -34.95 -19.79
N ASP A 346 14.61 -36.23 -19.75
CA ASP A 346 15.22 -37.21 -18.85
C ASP A 346 16.70 -37.47 -19.17
N ALA A 347 17.07 -37.36 -20.45
CA ALA A 347 18.44 -37.57 -20.94
C ALA A 347 19.20 -36.26 -21.28
N LYS A 348 20.54 -36.34 -21.33
CA LYS A 348 21.45 -35.20 -21.53
C LYS A 348 21.49 -34.65 -22.97
N ASP A 349 21.17 -35.49 -23.94
CA ASP A 349 21.12 -35.24 -25.39
C ASP A 349 19.80 -34.58 -25.83
N GLY A 350 19.05 -33.95 -24.93
CA GLY A 350 17.78 -33.30 -25.26
C GLY A 350 17.92 -32.18 -26.29
N LEU A 351 19.00 -31.39 -26.25
CA LEU A 351 19.24 -30.35 -27.27
C LEU A 351 19.47 -30.97 -28.65
N ASP A 352 20.35 -31.97 -28.74
CA ASP A 352 20.70 -32.65 -29.98
C ASP A 352 19.45 -33.32 -30.59
N TYR A 353 18.62 -33.92 -29.74
CA TYR A 353 17.34 -34.49 -30.16
C TYR A 353 16.41 -33.45 -30.78
N VAL A 354 16.16 -32.33 -30.10
CA VAL A 354 15.27 -31.28 -30.63
C VAL A 354 15.82 -30.67 -31.92
N GLN A 355 17.15 -30.50 -32.03
CA GLN A 355 17.78 -30.03 -33.26
C GLN A 355 17.63 -31.04 -34.41
N SER A 356 17.69 -32.35 -34.11
CA SER A 356 17.48 -33.42 -35.10
C SER A 356 16.06 -33.43 -35.68
N LEU A 357 15.05 -32.96 -34.92
CA LEU A 357 13.67 -32.87 -35.38
C LEU A 357 13.44 -31.79 -36.44
N GLN A 358 14.38 -30.84 -36.59
CA GLN A 358 14.35 -29.77 -37.62
C GLN A 358 12.99 -29.05 -37.71
N LEU A 359 12.38 -28.76 -36.57
CA LEU A 359 11.05 -28.16 -36.49
C LEU A 359 11.10 -26.70 -36.98
N SER A 360 10.36 -26.39 -38.04
CA SER A 360 10.25 -25.03 -38.60
C SER A 360 8.94 -24.33 -38.21
N SER A 361 7.85 -25.09 -38.12
CA SER A 361 6.53 -24.59 -37.73
C SER A 361 5.74 -25.71 -37.03
N ILE A 362 5.02 -25.35 -35.96
CA ILE A 362 4.19 -26.25 -35.17
C ILE A 362 2.79 -25.63 -35.08
N ASP A 363 1.80 -26.25 -35.72
CA ASP A 363 0.39 -25.82 -35.69
C ASP A 363 0.19 -24.30 -35.92
N GLY A 364 0.98 -23.73 -36.83
CA GLY A 364 0.96 -22.30 -37.18
C GLY A 364 1.85 -21.39 -36.33
N ALA A 365 2.53 -21.93 -35.31
CA ALA A 365 3.57 -21.24 -34.55
C ALA A 365 4.94 -21.50 -35.20
N THR A 366 5.62 -20.44 -35.61
CA THR A 366 7.01 -20.52 -36.09
C THR A 366 7.98 -20.68 -34.92
N VAL A 367 8.93 -21.60 -35.05
CA VAL A 367 10.00 -21.81 -34.07
C VAL A 367 11.10 -20.78 -34.35
N LEU A 368 11.32 -19.85 -33.43
CA LEU A 368 12.27 -18.75 -33.58
C LEU A 368 13.69 -19.16 -33.18
N SER A 369 13.83 -19.84 -32.04
CA SER A 369 15.11 -20.38 -31.58
C SER A 369 14.92 -21.63 -30.73
N VAL A 370 15.95 -22.48 -30.76
CA VAL A 370 16.08 -23.66 -29.88
C VAL A 370 17.46 -23.56 -29.25
N GLU A 371 17.49 -23.37 -27.94
CA GLU A 371 18.72 -23.15 -27.18
C GLU A 371 18.74 -24.07 -25.95
N ALA A 372 19.92 -24.53 -25.54
CA ALA A 372 20.05 -25.14 -24.22
C ALA A 372 19.94 -24.05 -23.16
N GLU A 373 19.15 -24.30 -22.12
CA GLU A 373 19.04 -23.37 -21.00
C GLU A 373 20.37 -23.38 -20.22
N THR A 374 21.27 -22.45 -20.57
CA THR A 374 22.64 -22.39 -20.01
C THR A 374 22.70 -21.53 -18.74
N SER A 375 21.57 -20.94 -18.32
CA SER A 375 21.50 -19.94 -17.24
C SER A 375 21.34 -20.54 -15.84
N ALA A 376 21.01 -21.83 -15.71
CA ALA A 376 20.82 -22.46 -14.41
C ALA A 376 22.15 -23.01 -13.87
N ALA A 377 22.57 -22.51 -12.70
CA ALA A 377 23.61 -23.18 -11.92
C ALA A 377 23.19 -24.63 -11.68
N PRO A 378 24.10 -25.62 -11.78
CA PRO A 378 23.78 -27.02 -11.55
C PRO A 378 23.15 -27.18 -10.16
N GLN A 379 22.10 -27.99 -10.07
CA GLN A 379 21.41 -28.17 -8.78
C GLN A 379 22.36 -28.85 -7.79
N PRO A 380 22.36 -28.47 -6.50
CA PRO A 380 23.16 -29.16 -5.49
C PRO A 380 22.48 -30.47 -5.12
N TYR A 381 23.26 -31.50 -4.73
CA TYR A 381 22.71 -32.80 -4.32
C TYR A 381 21.70 -32.68 -3.15
N ALA A 382 21.85 -31.67 -2.31
CA ALA A 382 20.92 -31.35 -1.23
C ALA A 382 19.48 -31.09 -1.71
N ALA A 383 19.30 -30.68 -2.97
CA ALA A 383 17.98 -30.48 -3.56
C ALA A 383 17.24 -31.80 -3.78
N VAL A 384 17.93 -32.93 -3.95
CA VAL A 384 17.35 -34.27 -4.15
C VAL A 384 17.49 -35.18 -2.94
N ASP A 385 18.39 -34.87 -1.99
CA ASP A 385 18.59 -35.63 -0.76
C ASP A 385 17.34 -35.59 0.14
N PRO A 386 16.67 -36.73 0.39
CA PRO A 386 15.45 -36.76 1.20
C PRO A 386 15.67 -36.27 2.63
N VAL A 387 16.84 -36.52 3.23
CA VAL A 387 17.14 -36.09 4.62
C VAL A 387 17.22 -34.57 4.69
N TYR A 388 17.86 -33.96 3.69
CA TYR A 388 17.97 -32.51 3.60
C TYR A 388 16.61 -31.86 3.35
N GLN A 389 15.82 -32.40 2.41
CA GLN A 389 14.47 -31.92 2.12
C GLN A 389 13.55 -32.01 3.35
N GLU A 390 13.60 -33.11 4.09
CA GLU A 390 12.82 -33.28 5.32
C GLU A 390 13.20 -32.22 6.37
N ALA A 391 14.50 -31.96 6.56
CA ALA A 391 14.98 -30.94 7.48
C ALA A 391 14.49 -29.53 7.09
N VAL A 392 14.55 -29.18 5.80
CA VAL A 392 14.04 -27.89 5.29
C VAL A 392 12.52 -27.79 5.49
N LYS A 393 11.77 -28.84 5.15
CA LYS A 393 10.30 -28.88 5.35
C LYS A 393 9.93 -28.73 6.81
N ARG A 394 10.68 -29.35 7.73
CA ARG A 394 10.47 -29.22 9.17
C ARG A 394 10.70 -27.80 9.67
N GLU A 395 11.76 -27.14 9.22
CA GLU A 395 12.04 -25.74 9.57
C GLU A 395 10.94 -24.81 9.05
N MET A 396 10.54 -24.96 7.78
CA MET A 396 9.44 -24.19 7.19
C MET A 396 8.13 -24.43 7.95
N ALA A 397 7.81 -25.67 8.31
CA ALA A 397 6.61 -25.98 9.09
C ALA A 397 6.63 -25.31 10.47
N GLN A 398 7.80 -25.22 11.12
CA GLN A 398 7.96 -24.50 12.39
C GLN A 398 7.79 -22.99 12.21
N GLU A 399 8.41 -22.40 11.18
CA GLU A 399 8.25 -20.98 10.84
C GLU A 399 6.78 -20.63 10.55
N GLU A 400 6.10 -21.43 9.71
CA GLU A 400 4.69 -21.26 9.39
C GLU A 400 3.80 -21.40 10.64
N THR A 401 4.09 -22.38 11.50
CA THR A 401 3.34 -22.58 12.75
C THR A 401 3.49 -21.35 13.66
N LEU A 402 4.70 -20.83 13.84
CA LEU A 402 4.94 -19.63 14.66
C LEU A 402 4.31 -18.36 14.07
N MET A 403 4.22 -18.27 12.74
CA MET A 403 3.63 -17.13 12.05
C MET A 403 2.10 -17.13 12.07
N GLN A 404 1.48 -18.32 11.97
CA GLN A 404 0.03 -18.44 11.83
C GLN A 404 -0.68 -18.74 13.17
N TRP A 405 0.03 -19.33 14.15
CA TRP A 405 -0.57 -19.81 15.39
C TRP A 405 0.09 -19.21 16.65
N PRO A 406 -0.68 -18.80 17.68
CA PRO A 406 -2.15 -18.80 17.74
C PRO A 406 -2.75 -17.69 16.86
N HIS A 407 -3.78 -18.03 16.07
CA HIS A 407 -4.49 -17.04 15.27
C HIS A 407 -5.37 -16.16 16.17
N VAL A 408 -5.07 -14.87 16.19
CA VAL A 408 -5.83 -13.86 16.93
C VAL A 408 -6.29 -12.78 15.94
N PRO A 409 -7.59 -12.45 15.90
CA PRO A 409 -8.11 -11.53 14.89
C PRO A 409 -7.48 -10.15 15.05
N GLN A 410 -7.14 -9.54 13.91
CA GLN A 410 -6.53 -8.21 13.88
C GLN A 410 -7.44 -7.16 14.54
N TRP A 411 -8.75 -7.24 14.35
CA TRP A 411 -9.69 -6.35 15.02
C TRP A 411 -11.06 -6.98 15.13
N LYS A 412 -11.76 -6.69 16.22
CA LYS A 412 -13.18 -6.99 16.43
C LYS A 412 -13.82 -5.91 17.30
N TYR A 413 -15.13 -5.71 17.19
CA TYR A 413 -15.85 -4.63 17.89
C TYR A 413 -15.80 -4.77 19.41
N GLU A 414 -15.71 -6.00 19.91
CA GLU A 414 -15.62 -6.34 21.33
C GLU A 414 -14.41 -5.71 22.01
N TYR A 415 -13.31 -5.50 21.28
CA TYR A 415 -12.15 -4.80 21.83
C TYR A 415 -12.52 -3.39 22.27
N ASP A 416 -13.28 -2.65 21.46
CA ASP A 416 -13.73 -1.30 21.81
C ASP A 416 -14.80 -1.35 22.91
N MET A 417 -15.73 -2.29 22.81
CA MET A 417 -16.80 -2.46 23.79
C MET A 417 -16.29 -2.70 25.22
N TYR A 418 -15.30 -3.58 25.39
CA TYR A 418 -14.78 -3.93 26.72
C TYR A 418 -13.74 -2.94 27.26
N THR A 419 -13.08 -2.18 26.39
CA THR A 419 -12.08 -1.18 26.80
C THR A 419 -12.68 0.17 27.14
N ARG A 420 -13.94 0.44 26.77
CA ARG A 420 -14.64 1.67 27.17
C ARG A 420 -15.00 1.63 28.66
N LYS A 421 -14.69 2.72 29.35
CA LYS A 421 -14.96 2.92 30.78
C LYS A 421 -15.59 4.29 31.02
N HIS A 422 -16.38 4.40 32.08
CA HIS A 422 -16.96 5.67 32.48
C HIS A 422 -15.90 6.57 33.14
N LEU A 423 -16.08 7.89 33.06
CA LEU A 423 -15.12 8.84 33.66
C LEU A 423 -14.88 8.57 35.15
N ALA A 424 -15.93 8.22 35.90
CA ALA A 424 -15.81 7.86 37.32
C ALA A 424 -14.86 6.67 37.56
N GLU A 425 -14.95 5.63 36.71
CA GLU A 425 -14.06 4.46 36.77
C GLU A 425 -12.63 4.83 36.40
N VAL A 426 -12.45 5.67 35.37
CA VAL A 426 -11.13 6.15 34.95
C VAL A 426 -10.43 6.95 36.05
N VAL A 427 -11.17 7.82 36.74
CA VAL A 427 -10.66 8.57 37.90
C VAL A 427 -10.33 7.59 39.03
N GLN A 428 -11.24 6.68 39.37
CA GLN A 428 -11.01 5.70 40.44
C GLN A 428 -9.77 4.83 40.20
N HIS A 429 -9.50 4.44 38.95
CA HIS A 429 -8.37 3.59 38.59
C HIS A 429 -7.02 4.33 38.61
N ASN A 430 -6.96 5.54 38.07
CA ASN A 430 -5.70 6.23 37.79
C ASN A 430 -5.34 7.35 38.79
N TYR A 431 -6.25 7.72 39.69
CA TYR A 431 -6.06 8.89 40.55
C TYR A 431 -4.88 8.74 41.51
N SER A 432 -4.14 9.83 41.66
CA SER A 432 -3.07 10.02 42.63
C SER A 432 -3.10 11.46 43.12
N ASN A 433 -2.79 11.68 44.40
CA ASN A 433 -2.72 13.00 45.02
C ASN A 433 -1.69 13.95 44.36
N VAL A 434 -0.85 13.44 43.47
CA VAL A 434 0.06 14.24 42.63
C VAL A 434 -0.67 15.36 41.89
N VAL A 435 -1.90 15.12 41.41
CA VAL A 435 -2.67 16.15 40.69
C VAL A 435 -3.02 17.32 41.61
N ASP A 436 -3.50 17.05 42.82
CA ASP A 436 -3.90 18.10 43.77
C ASP A 436 -2.69 18.86 44.33
N TYR A 437 -1.59 18.15 44.60
CA TYR A 437 -0.34 18.78 45.04
C TYR A 437 0.27 19.65 43.94
N MET A 438 0.25 19.19 42.70
CA MET A 438 0.74 19.96 41.56
C MET A 438 -0.12 21.21 41.33
N ASP A 439 -1.45 21.09 41.39
CA ASP A 439 -2.37 22.22 41.28
C ASP A 439 -2.08 23.27 42.36
N ARG A 440 -1.84 22.82 43.60
CA ARG A 440 -1.44 23.72 44.70
C ARG A 440 -0.06 24.35 44.45
N GLU A 441 0.92 23.60 43.98
CA GLU A 441 2.26 24.11 43.68
C GLU A 441 2.23 25.14 42.54
N VAL A 442 1.49 24.87 41.47
CA VAL A 442 1.28 25.79 40.34
C VAL A 442 0.59 27.06 40.81
N LEU A 443 -0.45 26.95 41.64
CA LEU A 443 -1.14 28.09 42.23
C LEU A 443 -0.20 28.97 43.06
N LEU A 444 0.73 28.36 43.82
CA LEU A 444 1.67 29.09 44.68
C LEU A 444 2.87 29.66 43.92
N THR A 445 3.32 29.00 42.84
CA THR A 445 4.56 29.36 42.12
C THR A 445 4.31 30.14 40.83
N GLY A 446 3.11 30.06 40.25
CA GLY A 446 2.77 30.67 38.97
C GLY A 446 3.45 30.02 37.76
N ARG A 447 4.00 28.81 37.90
CA ARG A 447 4.65 28.09 36.79
C ARG A 447 3.63 27.47 35.84
N SER A 448 3.93 27.44 34.56
CA SER A 448 3.10 26.77 33.54
C SER A 448 3.36 25.26 33.51
N VAL A 449 2.30 24.48 33.34
CA VAL A 449 2.34 23.02 33.14
C VAL A 449 1.72 22.71 31.78
N TRP A 450 2.41 21.91 30.97
CA TRP A 450 2.01 21.59 29.58
C TRP A 450 1.56 20.14 29.40
N GLU A 451 2.04 19.24 30.24
CA GLU A 451 1.69 17.82 30.24
C GLU A 451 1.04 17.44 31.58
N SER A 452 0.14 16.45 31.53
CA SER A 452 -0.45 15.89 32.76
C SER A 452 0.67 15.30 33.63
N PRO A 453 0.71 15.59 34.95
CA PRO A 453 1.74 15.04 35.84
C PRO A 453 1.57 13.54 36.10
N ILE A 454 0.44 12.96 35.68
CA ILE A 454 0.14 11.54 35.76
C ILE A 454 -0.21 10.98 34.37
N ASP A 455 0.16 9.73 34.13
CA ASP A 455 -0.21 8.99 32.93
C ASP A 455 -1.64 8.44 33.10
N ILE A 456 -2.59 8.91 32.29
CA ILE A 456 -4.00 8.50 32.37
C ILE A 456 -4.25 7.35 31.39
N ASP A 457 -4.58 6.16 31.90
CA ASP A 457 -5.10 5.06 31.08
C ASP A 457 -6.64 5.14 31.01
N PRO A 458 -7.22 5.62 29.90
CA PRO A 458 -8.68 5.77 29.77
C PRO A 458 -9.41 4.42 29.71
N THR A 459 -8.68 3.31 29.56
CA THR A 459 -9.25 1.96 29.45
C THR A 459 -9.19 1.18 30.76
N CYS A 460 -8.63 1.76 31.82
CA CYS A 460 -8.45 1.11 33.13
C CYS A 460 -7.76 -0.25 33.02
N GLY A 461 -6.66 -0.33 32.23
CA GLY A 461 -5.95 -1.56 31.93
C GLY A 461 -6.53 -2.41 30.80
N GLY A 462 -7.69 -2.03 30.26
CA GLY A 462 -8.38 -2.76 29.20
C GLY A 462 -7.54 -2.94 27.93
N MET A 463 -6.74 -1.95 27.53
CA MET A 463 -5.87 -2.05 26.34
C MET A 463 -4.87 -3.21 26.42
N LYS A 464 -4.47 -3.64 27.62
CA LYS A 464 -3.56 -4.78 27.81
C LYS A 464 -4.17 -6.12 27.41
N SER A 465 -5.50 -6.20 27.36
CA SER A 465 -6.25 -7.39 26.89
C SER A 465 -6.38 -7.45 25.37
N VAL A 466 -6.12 -6.34 24.67
CA VAL A 466 -6.19 -6.24 23.21
C VAL A 466 -4.86 -6.69 22.62
N PRO A 467 -4.86 -7.46 21.51
CA PRO A 467 -3.63 -7.90 20.87
C PRO A 467 -2.77 -6.71 20.39
N ALA A 468 -1.45 -6.82 20.49
CA ALA A 468 -0.54 -5.72 20.15
C ALA A 468 -0.57 -5.32 18.67
N HIS A 469 -0.92 -6.24 17.75
CA HIS A 469 -1.06 -5.95 16.32
C HIS A 469 -2.42 -5.38 15.93
N ALA A 470 -3.31 -5.12 16.90
CA ALA A 470 -4.69 -4.75 16.61
C ALA A 470 -4.81 -3.36 15.96
N LYS A 471 -5.56 -3.27 14.86
CA LYS A 471 -5.78 -2.03 14.09
C LYS A 471 -7.19 -1.96 13.56
N LYS A 472 -7.89 -0.83 13.79
CA LYS A 472 -9.25 -0.62 13.29
C LYS A 472 -9.28 -0.71 11.75
N PRO A 473 -10.22 -1.46 11.15
CA PRO A 473 -10.35 -1.51 9.69
C PRO A 473 -10.84 -0.17 9.13
N LYS A 474 -10.50 0.12 7.87
CA LYS A 474 -11.02 1.31 7.17
C LYS A 474 -12.52 1.12 6.93
N ARG A 475 -13.31 2.14 7.28
CA ARG A 475 -14.75 2.21 7.00
C ARG A 475 -15.00 3.23 5.91
N TYR A 476 -15.66 2.83 4.84
CA TYR A 476 -16.02 3.70 3.71
C TYR A 476 -17.48 4.13 3.84
N MET A 477 -17.81 5.31 3.30
CA MET A 477 -19.17 5.86 3.30
C MET A 477 -19.81 5.85 4.69
N THR A 478 -19.13 6.48 5.66
CA THR A 478 -19.63 6.52 7.03
C THR A 478 -20.87 7.39 7.16
N HIS A 479 -21.82 7.00 8.00
CA HIS A 479 -23.00 7.80 8.28
C HIS A 479 -22.64 8.88 9.30
N GLY A 480 -22.36 10.10 8.82
CA GLY A 480 -22.08 11.25 9.65
C GLY A 480 -21.79 12.51 8.84
N LEU A 481 -22.06 13.68 9.43
CA LEU A 481 -21.79 14.98 8.81
C LEU A 481 -20.38 15.53 9.14
N GLY A 482 -19.62 14.83 10.00
CA GLY A 482 -18.30 15.29 10.47
C GLY A 482 -17.28 15.52 9.35
N GLU A 483 -17.33 14.70 8.28
CA GLU A 483 -16.44 14.86 7.12
C GLU A 483 -16.78 16.10 6.27
N ILE A 484 -18.00 16.64 6.39
CA ILE A 484 -18.43 17.84 5.64
C ILE A 484 -17.78 19.10 6.22
N GLY A 485 -17.49 19.13 7.53
CA GLY A 485 -16.81 20.23 8.20
C GLY A 485 -17.59 21.54 8.13
N VAL A 486 -18.88 21.50 8.42
CA VAL A 486 -19.74 22.69 8.51
C VAL A 486 -19.39 23.55 9.73
N THR A 487 -19.50 24.88 9.60
CA THR A 487 -19.14 25.84 10.68
C THR A 487 -20.23 26.88 10.95
N ASP A 488 -21.38 26.75 10.31
CA ASP A 488 -22.45 27.75 10.20
C ASP A 488 -23.87 27.18 10.41
N ILE A 489 -23.97 25.90 10.78
CA ILE A 489 -25.19 25.16 11.16
C ILE A 489 -24.92 24.35 12.42
#